data_AF-A0A5C8UNX8-F1
#
_entry.id   AF-A0A5C8UNX8-F1
#
_cell.length_a   1.000
_cell.length_b   1.000
_cell.length_c   1.000
_cell.angle_alpha   90.00
_cell.angle_beta   90.00
_cell.angle_gamma   90.00
#
_symmetry.space_group_name_H-M   'P 1'
#
loop_
_entity.id
_entity.type
_entity.pdbx_description
1 polymer ?
#
loop_
_entity_poly.entity_id
_entity_poly.type
_entity_poly.pdbx_seq_one_letter_code
_entity_poly.pdbx_strand_id
1 'polypeptide(L)'
;MEDGTAARLEGTVDGLIDDASLTGDASLLDDASLLAVLGRGFELRRAADARLVGLAGEVVHRSRSSLGPEGLASRFGATSAAALLAEVGRITLAESHRFCRVGDATTDRVGLLGEMLPPVFPLLAAAVRAAIIPVDSASLIVTALTEVSPRADQENVVAAEQALVGFAGEYPADLVRRLAARWRDALDVDGIEPREAELVASRSLRRSILANGLKRYRLDLDP
;
A
#
# COMPACT_ATOMS: atom_id res chain seq x y z
N MET A 1 -11.55 26.69 -8.78
CA MET A 1 -10.16 26.48 -8.32
C MET A 1 -9.68 25.03 -8.47
N GLU A 2 -10.54 24.07 -8.83
CA GLU A 2 -10.14 22.65 -9.02
C GLU A 2 -9.35 22.39 -10.32
N ASP A 3 -9.58 23.19 -11.36
CA ASP A 3 -9.03 23.02 -12.72
C ASP A 3 -7.50 23.17 -12.79
N GLY A 4 -6.92 24.04 -11.96
CA GLY A 4 -5.47 24.31 -11.95
C GLY A 4 -4.64 23.26 -11.20
N THR A 5 -5.25 22.47 -10.31
CA THR A 5 -4.55 21.43 -9.56
C THR A 5 -4.47 20.13 -10.36
N ALA A 6 -5.55 19.78 -11.07
CA ALA A 6 -5.55 18.66 -12.01
C ALA A 6 -4.52 18.88 -13.14
N ALA A 7 -4.51 20.06 -13.77
CA ALA A 7 -3.54 20.40 -14.81
C ALA A 7 -2.07 20.38 -14.31
N ARG A 8 -1.81 20.75 -13.04
CA ARG A 8 -0.48 20.63 -12.44
C ARG A 8 -0.09 19.19 -12.16
N LEU A 9 -1.01 18.36 -11.68
CA LEU A 9 -0.76 16.94 -11.44
C LEU A 9 -0.55 16.20 -12.77
N GLU A 10 -1.33 16.52 -13.80
CA GLU A 10 -1.18 16.00 -15.17
C GLU A 10 0.16 16.41 -15.79
N GLY A 11 0.53 17.69 -15.75
CA GLY A 11 1.84 18.14 -16.26
C GLY A 11 3.04 17.57 -15.49
N THR A 12 2.83 17.18 -14.22
CA THR A 12 3.85 16.54 -13.38
C THR A 12 4.00 15.04 -13.72
N VAL A 13 2.95 14.38 -14.20
CA VAL A 13 2.98 13.02 -14.76
C VAL A 13 3.65 13.03 -16.14
N ASP A 14 3.35 14.05 -16.96
CA ASP A 14 3.95 14.22 -18.29
C ASP A 14 5.48 14.41 -18.20
N GLY A 15 5.96 15.18 -17.21
CA GLY A 15 7.39 15.34 -16.94
C GLY A 15 8.12 14.09 -16.41
N LEU A 16 7.41 13.02 -16.04
CA LEU A 16 8.02 11.70 -15.75
C LEU A 16 8.16 10.82 -17.00
N ILE A 17 7.36 11.10 -18.04
CA ILE A 17 7.29 10.31 -19.28
C ILE A 17 8.31 10.81 -20.31
N ASP A 18 8.79 12.05 -20.19
CA ASP A 18 9.64 12.72 -21.17
C ASP A 18 11.13 12.37 -21.08
N ASP A 19 11.46 11.07 -20.97
CA ASP A 19 12.86 10.61 -20.97
C ASP A 19 13.18 9.69 -22.16
N ALA A 20 13.22 10.29 -23.34
CA ALA A 20 13.84 9.73 -24.54
C ALA A 20 15.36 9.43 -24.38
N SER A 21 15.94 9.65 -23.19
CA SER A 21 17.35 9.34 -22.89
C SER A 21 17.59 7.92 -22.36
N LEU A 22 16.54 7.17 -21.99
CA LEU A 22 16.67 5.76 -21.60
C LEU A 22 16.73 4.78 -22.78
N THR A 23 16.59 5.27 -24.01
CA THR A 23 16.62 4.50 -25.26
C THR A 23 18.00 4.45 -25.93
N GLY A 24 19.08 4.59 -25.16
CA GLY A 24 20.43 4.25 -25.62
C GLY A 24 20.61 2.73 -25.73
N ASP A 25 21.48 2.27 -26.63
CA ASP A 25 21.80 0.84 -26.73
C ASP A 25 22.53 0.40 -25.45
N ALA A 26 21.79 -0.26 -24.54
CA ALA A 26 22.30 -0.71 -23.25
C ALA A 26 23.51 -1.65 -23.39
N SER A 27 23.69 -2.29 -24.55
CA SER A 27 24.84 -3.15 -24.85
C SER A 27 26.18 -2.38 -24.94
N LEU A 28 26.13 -1.05 -25.03
CA LEU A 28 27.30 -0.17 -25.11
C LEU A 28 27.74 0.41 -23.76
N LEU A 29 26.98 0.16 -22.68
CA LEU A 29 27.30 0.64 -21.34
C LEU A 29 28.31 -0.27 -20.65
N ASP A 30 29.28 0.31 -19.94
CA ASP A 30 30.04 -0.46 -18.96
C ASP A 30 29.19 -0.80 -17.73
N ASP A 31 29.63 -1.77 -16.93
CA ASP A 31 28.87 -2.27 -15.77
C ASP A 31 28.50 -1.15 -14.79
N ALA A 32 29.41 -0.19 -14.57
CA ALA A 32 29.18 0.92 -13.65
C ALA A 32 28.09 1.87 -14.17
N SER A 33 28.12 2.20 -15.46
CA SER A 33 27.14 3.05 -16.12
C SER A 33 25.78 2.36 -16.20
N LEU A 34 25.75 1.06 -16.49
CA LEU A 34 24.53 0.25 -16.50
C LEU A 34 23.85 0.27 -15.12
N LEU A 35 24.61 0.04 -14.05
CA LEU A 35 24.08 0.09 -12.68
C LEU A 35 23.62 1.49 -12.28
N ALA A 36 24.33 2.55 -12.70
CA ALA A 36 23.93 3.92 -12.44
C ALA A 36 22.60 4.28 -13.13
N VAL A 37 22.45 3.90 -14.40
CA VAL A 37 21.20 4.09 -15.17
C VAL A 37 20.05 3.29 -14.55
N LEU A 38 20.28 2.04 -14.16
CA LEU A 38 19.29 1.23 -13.44
C LEU A 38 18.88 1.89 -12.11
N GLY A 39 19.84 2.38 -11.33
CA GLY A 39 19.59 3.10 -10.09
C GLY A 39 18.67 4.31 -10.31
N ARG A 40 18.96 5.11 -11.34
CA ARG A 40 18.13 6.27 -11.70
C ARG A 40 16.73 5.87 -12.17
N GLY A 41 16.60 4.79 -12.94
CA GLY A 41 15.31 4.24 -13.35
C GLY A 41 14.47 3.78 -12.16
N PHE A 42 15.08 3.15 -11.16
CA PHE A 42 14.38 2.78 -9.93
C PHE A 42 13.99 3.98 -9.06
N GLU A 43 14.80 5.04 -9.01
CA GLU A 43 14.42 6.31 -8.37
C GLU A 43 13.19 6.92 -9.04
N LEU A 44 13.18 6.97 -10.37
CA LEU A 44 12.05 7.46 -11.15
C LEU A 44 10.79 6.65 -10.88
N ARG A 45 10.91 5.31 -10.89
CA ARG A 45 9.82 4.40 -10.55
C ARG A 45 9.29 4.67 -9.13
N ARG A 46 10.17 4.77 -8.13
CA ARG A 46 9.73 5.08 -6.75
C ARG A 46 9.00 6.42 -6.66
N ALA A 47 9.44 7.43 -7.39
CA ALA A 47 8.77 8.73 -7.43
C ALA A 47 7.38 8.67 -8.09
N ALA A 48 7.25 7.90 -9.18
CA ALA A 48 5.96 7.64 -9.82
C ALA A 48 5.02 6.86 -8.88
N ASP A 49 5.51 5.78 -8.27
CA ASP A 49 4.76 4.95 -7.35
C ASP A 49 4.30 5.76 -6.12
N ALA A 50 5.14 6.63 -5.56
CA ALA A 50 4.78 7.52 -4.45
C ALA A 50 3.59 8.44 -4.78
N ARG A 51 3.54 8.97 -6.01
CA ARG A 51 2.41 9.79 -6.48
C ARG A 51 1.15 8.96 -6.66
N LEU A 52 1.27 7.78 -7.27
CA LEU A 52 0.17 6.84 -7.43
C LEU A 52 -0.40 6.38 -6.09
N VAL A 53 0.44 6.19 -5.06
CA VAL A 53 0.00 5.90 -3.69
C VAL A 53 -0.84 7.03 -3.11
N GLY A 54 -0.43 8.28 -3.27
CA GLY A 54 -1.21 9.44 -2.81
C GLY A 54 -2.59 9.51 -3.49
N LEU A 55 -2.63 9.29 -4.80
CA LEU A 55 -3.90 9.21 -5.55
C LEU A 55 -4.75 8.00 -5.12
N ALA A 56 -4.12 6.86 -4.88
CA ALA A 56 -4.81 5.67 -4.38
C ALA A 56 -5.44 5.89 -3.00
N GLY A 57 -4.78 6.66 -2.12
CA GLY A 57 -5.34 7.09 -0.84
C GLY A 57 -6.64 7.89 -1.02
N GLU A 58 -6.67 8.83 -1.97
CA GLU A 58 -7.89 9.59 -2.29
C GLU A 58 -8.98 8.70 -2.90
N VAL A 59 -8.62 7.76 -3.78
CA VAL A 59 -9.57 6.78 -4.33
C VAL A 59 -10.18 5.92 -3.21
N VAL A 60 -9.38 5.49 -2.23
CA VAL A 60 -9.88 4.79 -1.03
C VAL A 60 -10.84 5.68 -0.25
N HIS A 61 -10.44 6.92 0.06
CA HIS A 61 -11.26 7.86 0.81
C HIS A 61 -12.62 8.11 0.12
N ARG A 62 -12.64 8.33 -1.18
CA ARG A 62 -13.86 8.56 -1.98
C ARG A 62 -14.65 7.30 -2.30
N SER A 63 -14.11 6.11 -2.03
CA SER A 63 -14.79 4.83 -2.22
C SER A 63 -15.15 4.14 -0.90
N ARG A 64 -15.09 4.86 0.22
CA ARG A 64 -15.44 4.33 1.54
C ARG A 64 -16.89 3.84 1.57
N SER A 65 -17.12 2.76 2.31
CA SER A 65 -18.42 2.09 2.39
C SER A 65 -19.55 3.00 2.89
N SER A 66 -19.24 4.02 3.70
CA SER A 66 -20.22 4.98 4.21
C SER A 66 -20.89 5.84 3.13
N LEU A 67 -20.33 5.88 1.91
CA LEU A 67 -20.90 6.62 0.78
C LEU A 67 -21.88 5.79 -0.04
N GLY A 68 -21.94 4.47 0.18
CA GLY A 68 -22.84 3.59 -0.57
C GLY A 68 -22.69 3.74 -2.10
N PRO A 69 -23.80 3.82 -2.86
CA PRO A 69 -23.76 3.99 -4.32
C PRO A 69 -23.07 5.27 -4.82
N GLU A 70 -22.95 6.30 -3.99
CA GLU A 70 -22.30 7.56 -4.35
C GLU A 70 -20.77 7.49 -4.26
N GLY A 71 -20.23 6.39 -3.72
CA GLY A 71 -18.80 6.15 -3.67
C GLY A 71 -18.18 6.08 -5.07
N LEU A 72 -16.95 6.58 -5.21
CA LEU A 72 -16.24 6.66 -6.49
C LEU A 72 -16.17 5.31 -7.20
N ALA A 73 -15.73 4.25 -6.52
CA ALA A 73 -15.71 2.90 -7.11
C ALA A 73 -17.09 2.47 -7.65
N SER A 74 -18.16 2.64 -6.87
CA SER A 74 -19.51 2.27 -7.27
C SER A 74 -20.02 3.05 -8.48
N ARG A 75 -19.77 4.36 -8.52
CA ARG A 75 -20.13 5.23 -9.66
C ARG A 75 -19.42 4.83 -10.95
N PHE A 76 -18.24 4.22 -10.85
CA PHE A 76 -17.47 3.70 -11.97
C PHE A 76 -17.67 2.18 -12.19
N GLY A 77 -18.66 1.56 -11.54
CA GLY A 77 -19.00 0.14 -11.74
C GLY A 77 -18.04 -0.86 -11.10
N ALA A 78 -17.08 -0.40 -10.30
CA ALA A 78 -16.12 -1.23 -9.59
C ALA A 78 -16.64 -1.67 -8.22
N THR A 79 -16.27 -2.89 -7.81
CA THR A 79 -16.70 -3.45 -6.52
C THR A 79 -15.93 -2.91 -5.32
N SER A 80 -14.79 -2.24 -5.54
CA SER A 80 -13.95 -1.63 -4.51
C SER A 80 -12.98 -0.61 -5.12
N ALA A 81 -12.35 0.21 -4.28
CA ALA A 81 -11.23 1.08 -4.67
C ALA A 81 -10.11 0.31 -5.37
N ALA A 82 -9.76 -0.88 -4.86
CA ALA A 82 -8.72 -1.71 -5.44
C ALA A 82 -9.13 -2.31 -6.79
N ALA A 83 -10.40 -2.69 -6.95
CA ALA A 83 -10.91 -3.14 -8.25
C ALA A 83 -10.84 -2.01 -9.30
N LEU A 84 -11.25 -0.79 -8.92
CA LEU A 84 -11.17 0.38 -9.79
C LEU A 84 -9.72 0.69 -10.19
N LEU A 85 -8.80 0.70 -9.22
CA LEU A 85 -7.39 1.00 -9.47
C LEU A 85 -6.71 -0.10 -10.32
N ALA A 86 -7.05 -1.37 -10.12
CA ALA A 86 -6.57 -2.46 -10.97
C ALA A 86 -7.01 -2.29 -12.43
N GLU A 87 -8.26 -1.87 -12.66
CA GLU A 87 -8.79 -1.59 -14.00
C GLU A 87 -8.09 -0.40 -14.66
N VAL A 88 -8.00 0.73 -13.95
CA VAL A 88 -7.35 1.96 -14.46
C VAL A 88 -5.86 1.73 -14.74
N GLY A 89 -5.15 1.11 -13.80
CA GLY A 89 -3.71 0.88 -13.90
C GLY A 89 -3.31 -0.31 -14.77
N ARG A 90 -4.26 -1.18 -15.15
CA ARG A 90 -4.01 -2.49 -15.78
C ARG A 90 -3.00 -3.33 -15.00
N ILE A 91 -3.08 -3.24 -13.67
CA ILE A 91 -2.20 -3.93 -12.74
C ILE A 91 -2.95 -5.09 -12.07
N THR A 92 -2.20 -5.94 -11.38
CA THR A 92 -2.83 -7.02 -10.60
C THR A 92 -3.63 -6.43 -9.43
N LEU A 93 -4.67 -7.15 -9.01
CA LEU A 93 -5.43 -6.77 -7.82
C LEU A 93 -4.55 -6.75 -6.55
N ALA A 94 -3.56 -7.65 -6.47
CA ALA A 94 -2.61 -7.69 -5.36
C ALA A 94 -1.76 -6.42 -5.28
N GLU A 95 -1.29 -5.92 -6.43
CA GLU A 95 -0.57 -4.65 -6.52
C GLU A 95 -1.49 -3.48 -6.17
N SER A 96 -2.70 -3.45 -6.71
CA SER A 96 -3.67 -2.40 -6.38
C SER A 96 -4.00 -2.35 -4.88
N HIS A 97 -4.20 -3.49 -4.22
CA HIS A 97 -4.38 -3.54 -2.77
C HIS A 97 -3.19 -2.96 -2.01
N ARG A 98 -1.98 -3.14 -2.55
CA ARG A 98 -0.76 -2.59 -1.98
C ARG A 98 -0.77 -1.06 -2.05
N PHE A 99 -1.09 -0.50 -3.21
CA PHE A 99 -1.26 0.94 -3.39
C PHE A 99 -2.34 1.51 -2.46
N CYS A 100 -3.52 0.87 -2.40
CA CYS A 100 -4.59 1.31 -1.50
C CYS A 100 -4.18 1.24 -0.03
N ARG A 101 -3.52 0.17 0.42
CA ARG A 101 -3.07 0.00 1.81
C ARG A 101 -2.08 1.09 2.22
N VAL A 102 -1.07 1.34 1.37
CA VAL A 102 -0.07 2.38 1.66
C VAL A 102 -0.72 3.76 1.57
N GLY A 103 -1.58 4.00 0.58
CA GLY A 103 -2.28 5.27 0.40
C GLY A 103 -3.14 5.63 1.61
N ASP A 104 -3.95 4.69 2.08
CA ASP A 104 -4.80 4.87 3.26
C ASP A 104 -3.99 5.14 4.53
N ALA A 105 -2.88 4.42 4.72
CA ALA A 105 -2.02 4.57 5.90
C ALA A 105 -1.15 5.84 5.89
N THR A 106 -0.91 6.44 4.72
CA THR A 106 0.01 7.59 4.55
C THR A 106 -0.70 8.91 4.21
N THR A 107 -2.01 8.88 4.02
CA THR A 107 -2.84 10.07 3.82
C THR A 107 -3.23 10.68 5.16
N ASP A 108 -3.32 12.01 5.20
CA ASP A 108 -3.80 12.72 6.38
C ASP A 108 -5.26 12.32 6.66
N ARG A 109 -5.60 12.25 7.95
CA ARG A 109 -6.91 11.79 8.40
C ARG A 109 -7.76 12.98 8.80
N VAL A 110 -9.07 12.80 8.81
CA VAL A 110 -10.01 13.79 9.33
C VAL A 110 -10.52 13.30 10.67
N GLY A 111 -10.30 14.08 11.72
CA GLY A 111 -10.79 13.82 13.06
C GLY A 111 -12.30 14.06 13.19
N LEU A 112 -12.85 13.75 14.36
CA LEU A 112 -14.29 13.81 14.58
C LEU A 112 -14.86 15.23 14.47
N LEU A 113 -14.04 16.25 14.78
CA LEU A 113 -14.42 17.66 14.71
C LEU A 113 -14.05 18.30 13.37
N GLY A 114 -13.62 17.49 12.38
CA GLY A 114 -13.21 17.97 11.06
C GLY A 114 -11.77 18.48 11.00
N GLU A 115 -11.00 18.32 12.08
CA GLU A 115 -9.58 18.68 12.11
C GLU A 115 -8.74 17.72 11.26
N MET A 116 -7.70 18.24 10.63
CA MET A 116 -6.72 17.42 9.93
C MET A 116 -5.77 16.79 10.94
N LEU A 117 -5.76 15.46 10.99
CA LEU A 117 -4.86 14.65 11.81
C LEU A 117 -3.73 14.09 10.93
N PRO A 118 -2.51 13.99 11.46
CA PRO A 118 -1.43 13.36 10.74
C PRO A 118 -1.74 11.88 10.44
N PRO A 119 -1.07 11.30 9.43
CA PRO A 119 -1.13 9.87 9.17
C PRO A 119 -0.77 9.08 10.43
N VAL A 120 -1.30 7.85 10.56
CA VAL A 120 -1.02 6.98 11.72
C VAL A 120 0.48 6.70 11.86
N PHE A 121 1.15 6.56 10.72
CA PHE A 121 2.60 6.33 10.61
C PHE A 121 3.25 7.52 9.89
N PRO A 122 3.54 8.63 10.59
CA PRO A 122 4.00 9.87 9.98
C PRO A 122 5.40 9.77 9.35
N LEU A 123 6.31 8.95 9.90
CA LEU A 123 7.64 8.75 9.33
C LEU A 123 7.56 7.92 8.06
N LEU A 124 6.71 6.90 8.05
CA LEU A 124 6.44 6.11 6.86
C LEU A 124 5.84 6.99 5.76
N ALA A 125 4.86 7.82 6.10
CA ALA A 125 4.24 8.75 5.15
C ALA A 125 5.26 9.74 4.56
N ALA A 126 6.16 10.28 5.38
CA ALA A 126 7.23 11.15 4.92
C ALA A 126 8.19 10.42 3.95
N ALA A 127 8.62 9.19 4.29
CA ALA A 127 9.53 8.40 3.48
C ALA A 127 8.93 7.99 2.12
N VAL A 128 7.65 7.62 2.09
CA VAL A 128 6.92 7.32 0.85
C VAL A 128 6.80 8.57 -0.02
N ARG A 129 6.34 9.70 0.54
CA ARG A 129 6.22 10.97 -0.22
C ARG A 129 7.55 11.46 -0.79
N ALA A 130 8.65 11.22 -0.07
CA ALA A 130 9.99 11.54 -0.52
C ALA A 130 10.59 10.51 -1.50
N ALA A 131 9.84 9.46 -1.87
CA ALA A 131 10.28 8.37 -2.75
C ALA A 131 11.56 7.64 -2.27
N ILE A 132 11.81 7.68 -0.96
CA ILE A 132 12.98 7.04 -0.34
C ILE A 132 12.80 5.53 -0.32
N ILE A 133 11.59 5.06 0.00
CA ILE A 133 11.27 3.63 0.11
C ILE A 133 10.31 3.20 -1.00
N PRO A 134 10.47 1.98 -1.56
CA PRO A 134 9.52 1.44 -2.52
C PRO A 134 8.18 1.05 -1.85
N VAL A 135 7.09 1.08 -2.61
CA VAL A 135 5.72 0.76 -2.12
C VAL A 135 5.62 -0.66 -1.57
N ASP A 136 6.41 -1.59 -2.09
CA ASP A 136 6.50 -2.95 -1.56
C ASP A 136 6.98 -2.98 -0.10
N SER A 137 8.08 -2.29 0.20
CA SER A 137 8.59 -2.14 1.57
C SER A 137 7.57 -1.40 2.44
N ALA A 138 7.01 -0.30 1.94
CA ALA A 138 6.03 0.49 2.68
C ALA A 138 4.81 -0.36 3.08
N SER A 139 4.28 -1.16 2.16
CA SER A 139 3.14 -2.02 2.47
C SER A 139 3.46 -3.11 3.49
N LEU A 140 4.68 -3.64 3.51
CA LEU A 140 5.10 -4.61 4.53
C LEU A 140 5.14 -3.94 5.90
N ILE A 141 5.64 -2.70 5.97
CA ILE A 141 5.70 -1.91 7.19
C ILE A 141 4.28 -1.57 7.68
N VAL A 142 3.38 -1.09 6.80
CA VAL A 142 1.98 -0.82 7.17
C VAL A 142 1.32 -2.07 7.74
N THR A 143 1.45 -3.22 7.07
CA THR A 143 0.88 -4.48 7.57
C THR A 143 1.42 -4.79 8.95
N ALA A 144 2.74 -4.72 9.14
CA ALA A 144 3.36 -5.09 10.39
C ALA A 144 2.98 -4.18 11.56
N LEU A 145 3.01 -2.86 11.35
CA LEU A 145 2.67 -1.89 12.38
C LEU A 145 1.17 -1.90 12.71
N THR A 146 0.30 -2.05 11.70
CA THR A 146 -1.16 -2.16 11.92
C THR A 146 -1.52 -3.39 12.74
N GLU A 147 -0.83 -4.52 12.54
CA GLU A 147 -1.09 -5.76 13.29
C GLU A 147 -0.73 -5.63 14.79
N VAL A 148 0.35 -4.91 15.13
CA VAL A 148 0.81 -4.78 16.53
C VAL A 148 0.29 -3.56 17.26
N SER A 149 -0.06 -2.49 16.55
CA SER A 149 -0.47 -1.22 17.16
C SER A 149 -1.61 -1.32 18.18
N PRO A 150 -2.60 -2.23 18.07
CA PRO A 150 -3.65 -2.36 19.09
C PRO A 150 -3.18 -2.92 20.44
N ARG A 151 -1.99 -3.56 20.50
CA ARG A 151 -1.49 -4.30 21.67
C ARG A 151 -0.16 -3.76 22.20
N ALA A 152 0.58 -3.03 21.38
CA ALA A 152 1.88 -2.46 21.75
C ALA A 152 1.73 -1.03 22.31
N ASP A 153 2.58 -0.68 23.27
CA ASP A 153 2.70 0.70 23.74
C ASP A 153 3.06 1.65 22.60
N GLN A 154 2.51 2.86 22.63
CA GLN A 154 2.73 3.85 21.57
C GLN A 154 4.22 4.15 21.34
N GLU A 155 5.03 4.20 22.40
CA GLU A 155 6.48 4.42 22.29
C GLU A 155 7.17 3.30 21.49
N ASN A 156 6.74 2.06 21.70
CA ASN A 156 7.28 0.89 21.00
C ASN A 156 6.86 0.88 19.53
N VAL A 157 5.62 1.29 19.21
CA VAL A 157 5.17 1.45 17.82
C VAL A 157 5.99 2.52 17.09
N VAL A 158 6.27 3.65 17.75
CA VAL A 158 7.11 4.72 17.17
C VAL A 158 8.54 4.23 16.94
N ALA A 159 9.13 3.50 17.89
CA ALA A 159 10.46 2.93 17.74
C ALA A 159 10.53 1.92 16.57
N ALA A 160 9.50 1.08 16.44
CA ALA A 160 9.40 0.13 15.34
C ALA A 160 9.24 0.84 13.98
N GLU A 161 8.41 1.88 13.91
CA GLU A 161 8.27 2.70 12.71
C GLU A 161 9.61 3.30 12.30
N GLN A 162 10.32 3.96 13.23
CA GLN A 162 11.65 4.54 12.98
C GLN A 162 12.64 3.50 12.43
N ALA A 163 12.74 2.35 13.09
CA ALA A 163 13.69 1.30 12.70
C ALA A 163 13.35 0.69 11.33
N LEU A 164 12.08 0.41 11.07
CA LEU A 164 11.62 -0.19 9.82
C LEU A 164 11.75 0.77 8.64
N VAL A 165 11.40 2.05 8.83
CA VAL A 165 11.51 3.07 7.79
C VAL A 165 12.97 3.35 7.46
N GLY A 166 13.83 3.51 8.48
CA GLY A 166 15.27 3.69 8.28
C GLY A 166 15.89 2.52 7.52
N PHE A 167 15.58 1.30 7.92
CA PHE A 167 16.08 0.09 7.24
C PHE A 167 15.56 -0.03 5.81
N ALA A 168 14.30 0.31 5.55
CA ALA A 168 13.72 0.25 4.21
C ALA A 168 14.32 1.28 3.23
N GLY A 169 15.00 2.33 3.72
CA GLY A 169 15.74 3.28 2.88
C GLY A 169 17.04 2.73 2.30
N GLU A 170 17.58 1.66 2.89
CA GLU A 170 18.89 1.10 2.51
C GLU A 170 18.79 -0.32 1.95
N TYR A 171 17.77 -1.08 2.35
CA TYR A 171 17.69 -2.52 2.08
C TYR A 171 16.46 -2.93 1.26
N PRO A 172 16.56 -3.98 0.42
CA PRO A 172 15.46 -4.49 -0.38
C PRO A 172 14.28 -5.00 0.46
N ALA A 173 13.09 -4.99 -0.15
CA ALA A 173 11.82 -5.33 0.51
C ALA A 173 11.80 -6.71 1.20
N ASP A 174 12.53 -7.71 0.68
CA ASP A 174 12.61 -9.02 1.33
C ASP A 174 13.40 -9.03 2.64
N LEU A 175 14.37 -8.11 2.81
CA LEU A 175 15.01 -7.87 4.10
C LEU A 175 14.08 -7.12 5.04
N VAL A 176 13.38 -6.10 4.52
CA VAL A 176 12.36 -5.36 5.28
C VAL A 176 11.29 -6.31 5.81
N ARG A 177 10.82 -7.26 5.00
CA ARG A 177 9.87 -8.31 5.40
C ARG A 177 10.36 -9.09 6.62
N ARG A 178 11.63 -9.49 6.63
CA ARG A 178 12.23 -10.25 7.73
C ARG A 178 12.36 -9.40 9.00
N LEU A 179 12.76 -8.15 8.85
CA LEU A 179 12.86 -7.23 9.97
C LEU A 179 11.48 -6.89 10.55
N ALA A 180 10.50 -6.64 9.69
CA ALA A 180 9.11 -6.40 10.08
C ALA A 180 8.53 -7.59 10.84
N ALA A 181 8.79 -8.83 10.40
CA ALA A 181 8.41 -10.02 11.15
C ALA A 181 9.01 -10.03 12.56
N ARG A 182 10.32 -9.75 12.70
CA ARG A 182 10.98 -9.71 14.01
C ARG A 182 10.43 -8.62 14.93
N TRP A 183 10.15 -7.43 14.39
CA TRP A 183 9.51 -6.37 15.18
C TRP A 183 8.11 -6.78 15.64
N ARG A 184 7.32 -7.46 14.78
CA ARG A 184 6.04 -7.99 15.24
C ARG A 184 6.20 -8.98 16.37
N ASP A 185 7.09 -9.96 16.21
CA ASP A 185 7.32 -11.00 17.21
C ASP A 185 7.85 -10.41 18.54
N ALA A 186 8.62 -9.32 18.48
CA ALA A 186 9.14 -8.64 19.68
C ALA A 186 8.11 -7.73 20.36
N LEU A 187 7.18 -7.14 19.59
CA LEU A 187 6.14 -6.25 20.11
C LEU A 187 4.89 -6.99 20.58
N ASP A 188 4.73 -8.25 20.18
CA ASP A 188 3.66 -9.14 20.65
C ASP A 188 4.01 -9.70 22.05
N VAL A 189 4.06 -8.80 23.04
CA VAL A 189 4.42 -9.12 24.44
C VAL A 189 3.38 -10.05 25.08
N ASP A 190 2.12 -9.92 24.69
CA ASP A 190 1.04 -10.86 25.03
C ASP A 190 0.98 -12.00 24.01
N GLY A 191 2.07 -12.75 23.88
CA GLY A 191 2.11 -14.02 23.13
C GLY A 191 1.13 -15.03 23.71
N ILE A 192 -0.17 -14.76 23.59
CA ILE A 192 -1.24 -15.71 23.78
C ILE A 192 -1.39 -16.32 22.40
N GLU A 193 -1.03 -17.58 22.29
CA GLU A 193 -1.66 -18.44 21.31
C GLU A 193 -3.16 -18.49 21.65
N PRO A 194 -4.05 -17.95 20.78
CA PRO A 194 -5.22 -18.73 20.45
C PRO A 194 -5.45 -18.66 18.94
N ARG A 195 -4.43 -19.02 18.15
CA ARG A 195 -4.63 -19.26 16.73
C ARG A 195 -5.73 -20.32 16.53
N GLU A 196 -5.84 -21.28 17.44
CA GLU A 196 -6.96 -22.22 17.46
C GLU A 196 -8.33 -21.55 17.68
N ALA A 197 -8.51 -20.70 18.69
CA ALA A 197 -9.84 -20.15 18.98
C ALA A 197 -10.32 -19.18 17.89
N GLU A 198 -9.42 -18.40 17.30
CA GLU A 198 -9.73 -17.53 16.16
C GLU A 198 -9.91 -18.34 14.86
N LEU A 199 -9.12 -19.39 14.61
CA LEU A 199 -9.35 -20.30 13.47
C LEU A 199 -10.69 -21.02 13.62
N VAL A 200 -11.00 -21.52 14.82
CA VAL A 200 -12.30 -22.12 15.18
C VAL A 200 -13.44 -21.12 14.97
N ALA A 201 -13.27 -19.85 15.36
CA ALA A 201 -14.26 -18.80 15.15
C ALA A 201 -14.39 -18.38 13.68
N SER A 202 -13.31 -18.50 12.89
CA SER A 202 -13.28 -18.20 11.46
C SER A 202 -13.83 -19.32 10.57
N ARG A 203 -14.15 -20.49 11.15
CA ARG A 203 -14.78 -21.61 10.43
C ARG A 203 -16.06 -21.14 9.77
N SER A 204 -16.08 -21.18 8.44
CA SER A 204 -17.21 -20.66 7.67
C SER A 204 -17.62 -21.64 6.58
N LEU A 205 -18.93 -21.84 6.43
CA LEU A 205 -19.52 -22.58 5.32
C LEU A 205 -20.47 -21.66 4.57
N ARG A 206 -20.06 -21.24 3.37
CA ARG A 206 -20.96 -20.53 2.45
C ARG A 206 -21.42 -21.46 1.34
N ARG A 207 -22.73 -21.67 1.28
CA ARG A 207 -23.41 -22.39 0.20
C ARG A 207 -24.04 -21.39 -0.76
N SER A 208 -23.72 -21.50 -2.04
CA SER A 208 -24.38 -20.76 -3.13
C SER A 208 -24.85 -21.71 -4.23
N ILE A 209 -25.94 -21.36 -4.92
CA ILE A 209 -26.41 -22.09 -6.11
C ILE A 209 -26.02 -21.26 -7.33
N LEU A 210 -25.33 -21.87 -8.29
CA LEU A 210 -24.91 -21.23 -9.53
C LEU A 210 -26.06 -21.24 -10.56
N ALA A 211 -25.99 -20.36 -11.56
CA ALA A 211 -27.03 -20.24 -12.59
C ALA A 211 -27.28 -21.55 -13.38
N ASN A 212 -26.31 -22.46 -13.41
CA ASN A 212 -26.43 -23.78 -14.03
C ASN A 212 -26.97 -24.87 -13.07
N GLY A 213 -27.47 -24.49 -11.91
CA GLY A 213 -28.03 -25.41 -10.90
C GLY A 213 -27.00 -26.11 -10.03
N LEU A 214 -25.70 -25.93 -10.26
CA LEU A 214 -24.66 -26.52 -9.41
C LEU A 214 -24.62 -25.84 -8.04
N LYS A 215 -24.46 -26.64 -6.99
CA LYS A 215 -24.23 -26.15 -5.63
C LYS A 215 -22.73 -25.95 -5.43
N ARG A 216 -22.33 -24.73 -5.05
CA ARG A 216 -20.97 -24.39 -4.66
C ARG A 216 -20.90 -24.20 -3.15
N TYR A 217 -19.93 -24.86 -2.55
CA TYR A 217 -19.58 -24.69 -1.14
C TYR A 217 -18.20 -24.06 -1.07
N ARG A 218 -18.08 -22.99 -0.29
CA ARG A 218 -16.79 -22.41 0.11
C ARG A 218 -16.65 -22.68 1.60
N LEU A 219 -15.61 -23.42 1.95
CA LEU A 219 -15.31 -23.78 3.33
C LEU A 219 -13.99 -23.14 3.72
N ASP A 220 -14.02 -22.43 4.84
CA ASP A 220 -12.83 -22.05 5.59
C ASP A 220 -12.77 -23.03 6.77
N LEU A 221 -11.76 -23.89 6.77
CA LEU A 221 -11.51 -24.90 7.80
C LEU A 221 -10.16 -24.61 8.44
N ASP A 222 -10.00 -25.07 9.68
CA ASP A 222 -8.69 -25.15 10.32
C ASP A 222 -7.76 -26.16 9.60
N PRO A 223 -6.42 -25.97 9.69
CA PRO A 223 -5.42 -26.79 8.99
C PRO A 223 -5.45 -28.29 9.30
#